data_AF-A0A8J3BDL8-F1
#
_entry.id   AF-A0A8J3BDL8-F1
#
_cell.length_a   1.000
_cell.length_b   1.000
_cell.length_c   1.000
_cell.angle_alpha   90.00
_cell.angle_beta   90.00
_cell.angle_gamma   90.00
#
_symmetry.space_group_name_H-M   'P 1'
#
loop_
_entity.id
_entity.type
_entity.pdbx_description
1 polymer ?
#
loop_
_entity_poly.entity_id
_entity_poly.type
_entity_poly.pdbx_seq_one_letter_code
_entity_poly.pdbx_strand_id
1 'polypeptide(L)'
;MAAAVARYGLTPQEVAERVAAGDLDLTRVGGVDEGAVRETGEELAQAGLAVIAKNRRRREELLAHLGEGPPPLLYVIVATGDIYEDVRQARAAARQGADIIAVIRSTGQSLLDYVPYGPTREGYGGTYATQANFRIMREALDEVGEAIGRYIRLCNYCSGLCMPEIAAMGALERLDVMLNDALYGILFRDINMQRTLIDQYFSRMLNSYAGIVINTGEDNYLTTADAVEAAHTVLASQFINEQFALLSGLPPQQMGLGHAFEMDPMLEDGFLFELAQAQLVRQIFPDAPIKYMPPTKHMTGNIFRGHVQDALFNLVGIMTRQGIQLLGMMTEALHTPFIQDRAWPSRRPSTSSPTPATWPTRFGSSRAGSSSGGPRRCCARPSTCWKRCGASASSPRWNGACLPTSSVRATAGAAWTA
;
A
#
# COMPACT_ATOMS: atom_id res chain seq x y z
N MET A 1 -4.67 -33.52 0.16
CA MET A 1 -3.25 -33.40 -0.21
C MET A 1 -2.35 -34.20 0.72
N ALA A 2 -2.17 -33.81 1.99
CA ALA A 2 -1.25 -34.50 2.93
C ALA A 2 -1.51 -36.01 3.08
N ALA A 3 -2.77 -36.45 3.14
CA ALA A 3 -3.11 -37.87 3.17
C ALA A 3 -2.63 -38.65 1.93
N ALA A 4 -2.66 -38.03 0.74
CA ALA A 4 -2.18 -38.65 -0.49
C ALA A 4 -0.65 -38.75 -0.50
N VAL A 5 0.04 -37.70 -0.04
CA VAL A 5 1.49 -37.69 0.14
C VAL A 5 1.92 -38.80 1.10
N ALA A 6 1.31 -38.87 2.29
CA ALA A 6 1.61 -39.88 3.30
C ALA A 6 1.38 -41.32 2.81
N ARG A 7 0.28 -41.56 2.08
CA ARG A 7 -0.09 -42.91 1.61
C ARG A 7 0.76 -43.40 0.44
N TYR A 8 1.03 -42.52 -0.52
CA TYR A 8 1.63 -42.92 -1.80
C TYR A 8 3.12 -42.55 -1.91
N GLY A 9 3.68 -41.83 -0.93
CA GLY A 9 5.09 -41.40 -0.95
C GLY A 9 5.41 -40.43 -2.10
N LEU A 10 4.39 -39.74 -2.61
CA LEU A 10 4.50 -38.79 -3.73
C LEU A 10 4.72 -37.37 -3.21
N THR A 11 5.41 -36.55 -3.99
CA THR A 11 5.47 -35.10 -3.73
C THR A 11 4.10 -34.44 -3.96
N PRO A 12 3.82 -33.27 -3.35
CA PRO A 12 2.59 -32.52 -3.62
C PRO A 12 2.37 -32.19 -5.09
N GLN A 13 3.45 -31.98 -5.84
CA GLN A 13 3.42 -31.72 -7.29
C GLN A 13 2.93 -32.94 -8.07
N GLU A 14 3.53 -34.12 -7.82
CA GLU A 14 3.11 -35.37 -8.47
C GLU A 14 1.67 -35.74 -8.10
N VAL A 15 1.25 -35.46 -6.86
CA VAL A 15 -0.16 -35.62 -6.45
C VAL A 15 -1.07 -34.71 -7.28
N ALA A 16 -0.72 -33.44 -7.45
CA ALA A 16 -1.51 -32.50 -8.24
C ALA A 16 -1.60 -32.92 -9.72
N GLU A 17 -0.49 -33.37 -10.32
CA GLU A 17 -0.44 -33.86 -11.70
C GLU A 17 -1.30 -35.11 -11.90
N ARG A 18 -1.23 -36.08 -10.98
CA ARG A 18 -2.08 -37.29 -11.05
C ARG A 18 -3.56 -36.97 -10.84
N VAL A 19 -3.89 -36.01 -9.99
CA VAL A 19 -5.28 -35.54 -9.85
C VAL A 19 -5.76 -34.88 -11.15
N ALA A 20 -4.94 -34.04 -11.77
CA ALA A 20 -5.27 -33.41 -13.05
C ALA A 20 -5.40 -34.41 -14.20
N ALA A 21 -4.60 -35.48 -14.20
CA ALA A 21 -4.68 -36.58 -15.17
C ALA A 21 -5.88 -37.52 -14.93
N GLY A 22 -6.53 -37.44 -13.76
CA GLY A 22 -7.61 -38.34 -13.36
C GLY A 22 -7.14 -39.68 -12.77
N ASP A 23 -5.83 -39.86 -12.57
CA ASP A 23 -5.21 -41.07 -12.02
C ASP A 23 -5.33 -41.17 -10.49
N LEU A 24 -5.69 -40.06 -9.82
CA LEU A 24 -5.83 -39.99 -8.36
C LEU A 24 -7.04 -39.14 -7.95
N ASP A 25 -7.90 -39.69 -7.10
CA ASP A 25 -9.03 -38.99 -6.50
C ASP A 25 -8.75 -38.76 -5.00
N LEU A 26 -8.56 -37.50 -4.60
CA LEU A 26 -8.26 -37.11 -3.21
C LEU A 26 -9.37 -37.49 -2.22
N THR A 27 -10.63 -37.58 -2.67
CA THR A 27 -11.78 -37.93 -1.81
C THR A 27 -11.82 -39.42 -1.46
N ARG A 28 -11.09 -40.25 -2.22
CA ARG A 28 -11.02 -41.70 -2.04
C ARG A 28 -9.75 -42.16 -1.34
N VAL A 29 -8.88 -41.23 -0.95
CA VAL A 29 -7.67 -41.52 -0.16
C VAL A 29 -8.09 -41.80 1.28
N GLY A 30 -8.46 -43.04 1.57
CA GLY A 30 -8.82 -43.51 2.92
C GLY A 30 -7.67 -44.23 3.61
N GLY A 31 -7.90 -44.64 4.86
CA GLY A 31 -7.04 -45.57 5.59
C GLY A 31 -5.67 -45.03 6.00
N VAL A 32 -5.51 -43.70 6.07
CA VAL A 32 -4.33 -43.05 6.64
C VAL A 32 -4.73 -42.53 8.03
N ASP A 33 -3.88 -42.78 9.02
CA ASP A 33 -4.07 -42.27 10.38
C ASP A 33 -4.09 -40.73 10.41
N GLU A 34 -5.02 -40.13 11.16
CA GLU A 34 -5.16 -38.67 11.23
C GLU A 34 -3.90 -37.99 11.80
N GLY A 35 -3.20 -38.64 12.72
CA GLY A 35 -1.93 -38.17 13.27
C GLY A 35 -0.86 -38.09 12.19
N ALA A 36 -0.71 -39.16 11.40
CA ALA A 36 0.23 -39.20 10.27
C ALA A 36 -0.09 -38.15 9.20
N VAL A 37 -1.38 -37.90 8.91
CA VAL A 37 -1.80 -36.84 7.98
C VAL A 37 -1.39 -35.46 8.51
N ARG A 38 -1.59 -35.21 9.81
CA ARG A 38 -1.24 -33.94 10.45
C ARG A 38 0.27 -33.71 10.44
N GLU A 39 1.05 -34.72 10.83
CA GLU A 39 2.51 -34.68 10.81
C GLU A 39 3.04 -34.38 9.41
N THR A 40 2.57 -35.10 8.39
CA THR A 40 2.93 -34.83 6.99
C THR A 40 2.56 -33.40 6.57
N GLY A 41 1.39 -32.92 6.97
CA GLY A 41 0.95 -31.55 6.69
C GLY A 41 1.84 -30.49 7.35
N GLU A 42 2.23 -30.72 8.60
CA GLU A 42 3.14 -29.86 9.37
C GLU A 42 4.54 -29.84 8.74
N GLU A 43 5.10 -30.98 8.36
CA GLU A 43 6.38 -31.07 7.66
C GLU A 43 6.40 -30.26 6.35
N LEU A 44 5.36 -30.43 5.53
CA LEU A 44 5.22 -29.68 4.27
C LEU A 44 5.09 -28.18 4.51
N ALA A 45 4.32 -27.78 5.53
CA ALA A 45 4.17 -26.37 5.91
C ALA A 45 5.50 -25.79 6.41
N GLN A 46 6.23 -26.51 7.26
CA GLN A 46 7.53 -26.07 7.78
C GLN A 46 8.57 -25.93 6.66
N ALA A 47 8.57 -26.82 5.68
CA ALA A 47 9.44 -26.70 4.51
C ALA A 47 9.18 -25.40 3.73
N GLY A 48 7.91 -25.06 3.49
CA GLY A 48 7.54 -23.80 2.84
C GLY A 48 7.89 -22.56 3.67
N LEU A 49 7.60 -22.58 4.97
CA LEU A 49 7.95 -21.50 5.90
C LEU A 49 9.47 -21.29 6.00
N ALA A 50 10.27 -22.36 5.95
CA ALA A 50 11.72 -22.27 5.97
C ALA A 50 12.28 -21.52 4.74
N VAL A 51 11.66 -21.69 3.55
CA VAL A 51 12.00 -20.93 2.35
C VAL A 51 11.69 -19.44 2.54
N ILE A 52 10.49 -19.11 3.05
CA ILE A 52 10.09 -17.73 3.31
C ILE A 52 11.02 -17.07 4.34
N ALA A 53 11.36 -17.77 5.42
CA ALA A 53 12.29 -17.29 6.44
C ALA A 53 13.70 -17.05 5.87
N LYS A 54 14.17 -17.91 4.95
CA LYS A 54 15.44 -17.71 4.24
C LYS A 54 15.40 -16.45 3.37
N ASN A 55 14.31 -16.21 2.65
CA ASN A 55 14.14 -15.00 1.85
C ASN A 55 14.12 -13.72 2.70
N ARG A 56 13.43 -13.76 3.84
CA ARG A 56 13.43 -12.65 4.80
C ARG A 56 14.84 -12.32 5.29
N ARG A 57 15.61 -13.33 5.73
CA ARG A 57 17.01 -13.15 6.14
C ARG A 57 17.86 -12.58 5.01
N ARG A 58 17.69 -13.09 3.79
CA ARG A 58 18.41 -12.57 2.61
C ARG A 58 18.12 -11.08 2.37
N ARG A 59 16.87 -10.64 2.52
CA ARG A 59 16.53 -9.20 2.44
C ARG A 59 17.22 -8.40 3.54
N GLU A 60 17.18 -8.88 4.79
CA GLU A 60 17.81 -8.21 5.94
C GLU A 60 19.34 -8.09 5.74
N GLU A 61 20.00 -9.13 5.23
CA GLU A 61 21.41 -9.11 4.86
C GLU A 61 21.71 -8.09 3.75
N LEU A 62 20.90 -8.06 2.69
CA LEU A 62 21.06 -7.11 1.58
C LEU A 62 20.83 -5.66 2.02
N LEU A 63 19.82 -5.41 2.86
CA LEU A 63 19.58 -4.10 3.46
C LEU A 63 20.75 -3.66 4.35
N ALA A 64 21.33 -4.56 5.14
CA ALA A 64 22.49 -4.25 5.97
C ALA A 64 23.75 -3.98 5.15
N HIS A 65 23.92 -4.67 4.01
CA HIS A 65 25.09 -4.53 3.15
C HIS A 65 25.02 -3.34 2.18
N LEU A 66 23.89 -3.20 1.47
CA LEU A 66 23.68 -2.18 0.44
C LEU A 66 23.09 -0.88 1.02
N GLY A 67 22.41 -0.95 2.16
CA GLY A 67 21.62 0.15 2.68
C GLY A 67 20.34 0.41 1.89
N GLU A 68 19.63 1.45 2.32
CA GLU A 68 18.36 1.89 1.74
C GLU A 68 18.39 3.42 1.53
N GLY A 69 17.53 3.94 0.65
CA GLY A 69 17.39 5.38 0.45
C GLY A 69 16.91 6.10 1.71
N PRO A 70 17.26 7.39 1.90
CA PRO A 70 16.77 8.15 3.04
C PRO A 70 15.25 8.37 2.92
N PRO A 71 14.51 8.34 4.04
CA PRO A 71 13.09 8.60 4.03
C PRO A 71 12.77 10.05 3.58
N PRO A 72 11.62 10.27 2.92
CA PRO A 72 10.69 9.23 2.46
C PRO A 72 11.30 8.38 1.33
N LEU A 73 10.92 7.10 1.29
CA LEU A 73 11.30 6.20 0.20
C LEU A 73 10.56 6.60 -1.07
N LEU A 74 11.30 6.78 -2.17
CA LEU A 74 10.72 7.18 -3.45
C LEU A 74 10.10 5.98 -4.15
N TYR A 75 8.78 5.96 -4.23
CA TYR A 75 8.00 4.90 -4.85
C TYR A 75 7.59 5.31 -6.26
N VAL A 76 7.91 4.45 -7.24
CA VAL A 76 7.65 4.67 -8.68
C VAL A 76 7.00 3.43 -9.31
N ILE A 77 6.13 3.65 -10.29
CA ILE A 77 5.25 2.62 -10.86
C ILE A 77 5.63 2.27 -12.30
N VAL A 78 5.92 1.02 -12.65
CA VAL A 78 6.07 0.56 -14.06
C VAL A 78 4.87 -0.31 -14.48
N ALA A 79 4.44 -0.21 -15.75
CA ALA A 79 3.15 -0.76 -16.18
C ALA A 79 3.00 -0.88 -17.71
N THR A 80 3.87 -1.63 -18.38
CA THR A 80 3.83 -1.78 -19.85
C THR A 80 2.90 -2.88 -20.34
N GLY A 81 2.65 -3.91 -19.52
CA GLY A 81 2.00 -5.15 -19.95
C GLY A 81 2.99 -6.28 -20.29
N ASP A 82 4.25 -5.94 -20.58
CA ASP A 82 5.34 -6.90 -20.82
C ASP A 82 6.38 -6.81 -19.68
N ILE A 83 6.57 -7.92 -18.97
CA ILE A 83 7.50 -7.98 -17.84
C ILE A 83 8.95 -7.60 -18.21
N TYR A 84 9.39 -7.91 -19.43
CA TYR A 84 10.75 -7.63 -19.86
C TYR A 84 10.93 -6.15 -20.24
N GLU A 85 9.85 -5.48 -20.65
CA GLU A 85 9.85 -4.04 -20.85
C GLU A 85 9.80 -3.29 -19.52
N ASP A 86 8.98 -3.77 -18.59
CA ASP A 86 8.95 -3.27 -17.22
C ASP A 86 10.31 -3.37 -16.54
N VAL A 87 11.05 -4.47 -16.74
CA VAL A 87 12.41 -4.62 -16.20
C VAL A 87 13.35 -3.51 -16.69
N ARG A 88 13.25 -3.14 -17.97
CA ARG A 88 14.08 -2.05 -18.53
C ARG A 88 13.74 -0.71 -17.86
N GLN A 89 12.44 -0.43 -17.69
CA GLN A 89 11.99 0.80 -17.02
C GLN A 89 12.33 0.80 -15.53
N ALA A 90 12.18 -0.33 -14.84
CA ALA A 90 12.49 -0.51 -13.42
C ALA A 90 13.98 -0.24 -13.14
N ARG A 91 14.88 -0.82 -13.95
CA ARG A 91 16.32 -0.56 -13.84
C ARG A 91 16.66 0.92 -14.10
N ALA A 92 15.99 1.55 -15.06
CA ALA A 92 16.18 2.98 -15.32
C ALA A 92 15.73 3.83 -14.12
N ALA A 93 14.53 3.55 -13.57
CA ALA A 93 13.99 4.26 -12.42
C ALA A 93 14.85 4.07 -11.15
N ALA A 94 15.35 2.86 -10.90
CA ALA A 94 16.26 2.58 -9.79
C ALA A 94 17.54 3.44 -9.87
N ARG A 95 18.16 3.53 -11.06
CA ARG A 95 19.34 4.39 -11.30
C ARG A 95 19.03 5.88 -11.15
N GLN A 96 17.78 6.28 -11.42
CA GLN A 96 17.33 7.67 -11.26
C GLN A 96 17.00 8.05 -9.82
N GLY A 97 17.00 7.09 -8.88
CA GLY A 97 16.83 7.37 -7.46
C GLY A 97 15.59 6.75 -6.81
N ALA A 98 14.79 5.97 -7.55
CA ALA A 98 13.69 5.22 -6.96
C ALA A 98 14.20 4.20 -5.93
N ASP A 99 13.45 4.04 -4.84
CA ASP A 99 13.74 3.09 -3.76
C ASP A 99 12.74 1.93 -3.76
N ILE A 100 11.51 2.20 -4.22
CA ILE A 100 10.47 1.19 -4.39
C ILE A 100 9.98 1.22 -5.83
N ILE A 101 9.99 0.05 -6.48
CA ILE A 101 9.41 -0.15 -7.81
C ILE A 101 8.16 -1.00 -7.67
N ALA A 102 7.03 -0.46 -8.11
CA ALA A 102 5.78 -1.18 -8.19
C ALA A 102 5.45 -1.54 -9.62
N VAL A 103 5.04 -2.78 -9.85
CA VAL A 103 4.52 -3.20 -11.15
C VAL A 103 2.99 -3.18 -11.08
N ILE A 104 2.33 -2.34 -11.89
CA ILE A 104 0.87 -2.33 -11.96
C ILE A 104 0.42 -3.66 -12.53
N ARG A 105 -0.48 -4.32 -11.79
CA ARG A 105 -1.12 -5.53 -12.28
C ARG A 105 -2.08 -5.23 -13.43
N SER A 106 -2.27 -6.19 -14.34
CA SER A 106 -3.27 -6.08 -15.41
C SER A 106 -4.65 -5.72 -14.84
N THR A 107 -5.36 -4.83 -15.56
CA THR A 107 -6.66 -4.32 -15.14
C THR A 107 -7.64 -5.45 -14.86
N GLY A 108 -8.34 -5.37 -13.73
CA GLY A 108 -9.36 -6.36 -13.36
C GLY A 108 -8.83 -7.70 -12.85
N GLN A 109 -7.51 -7.92 -12.76
CA GLN A 109 -6.95 -9.19 -12.32
C GLN A 109 -7.43 -9.62 -10.91
N SER A 110 -7.84 -8.68 -10.05
CA SER A 110 -8.47 -9.01 -8.75
C SER A 110 -9.74 -9.85 -8.84
N LEU A 111 -10.40 -9.86 -10.00
CA LEU A 111 -11.63 -10.59 -10.26
C LEU A 111 -11.37 -12.01 -10.80
N LEU A 112 -10.12 -12.35 -11.11
CA LEU A 112 -9.77 -13.72 -11.48
C LEU A 112 -9.69 -14.57 -10.22
N ASP A 113 -10.39 -15.70 -10.22
CA ASP A 113 -10.31 -16.74 -9.18
C ASP A 113 -9.23 -17.78 -9.50
N TYR A 114 -8.17 -17.33 -10.19
CA TYR A 114 -6.93 -18.07 -10.42
C TYR A 114 -5.80 -17.07 -10.69
N VAL A 115 -4.56 -17.51 -10.47
CA VAL A 115 -3.36 -16.74 -10.86
C VAL A 115 -2.83 -17.29 -12.19
N PRO A 116 -2.64 -16.46 -13.22
CA PRO A 116 -1.96 -16.88 -14.45
C PRO A 116 -0.55 -17.41 -14.18
N TYR A 117 -0.15 -18.46 -14.91
CA TYR A 117 1.18 -19.07 -14.79
C TYR A 117 2.12 -18.56 -15.90
N GLY A 118 3.42 -18.46 -15.58
CA GLY A 118 4.46 -18.09 -16.52
C GLY A 118 4.68 -16.58 -16.71
N PRO A 119 5.69 -16.20 -17.48
CA PRO A 119 5.99 -14.81 -17.77
C PRO A 119 4.98 -14.22 -18.74
N THR A 120 4.64 -12.93 -18.59
CA THR A 120 3.68 -12.26 -19.48
C THR A 120 4.34 -11.22 -20.37
N ARG A 121 3.94 -11.23 -21.65
CA ARG A 121 4.38 -10.31 -22.69
C ARG A 121 3.31 -9.29 -23.09
N GLU A 122 2.09 -9.50 -22.61
CA GLU A 122 0.93 -8.67 -22.92
C GLU A 122 0.06 -8.57 -21.65
N GLY A 123 -0.55 -7.41 -21.45
CA GLY A 123 -1.43 -7.14 -20.32
C GLY A 123 -2.06 -5.75 -20.47
N TYR A 124 -3.37 -5.65 -20.23
CA TYR A 124 -4.10 -4.41 -20.46
C TYR A 124 -4.05 -3.49 -19.25
N GLY A 125 -3.47 -2.30 -19.42
CA GLY A 125 -3.26 -1.32 -18.35
C GLY A 125 -2.23 -1.73 -17.30
N GLY A 126 -1.51 -2.84 -17.51
CA GLY A 126 -0.49 -3.34 -16.59
C GLY A 126 -0.11 -4.79 -16.87
N THR A 127 0.99 -5.23 -16.29
CA THR A 127 1.57 -6.57 -16.44
C THR A 127 0.94 -7.51 -15.42
N TYR A 128 0.59 -8.75 -15.81
CA TYR A 128 -0.05 -9.67 -14.85
C TYR A 128 0.83 -9.95 -13.62
N ALA A 129 0.20 -10.04 -12.45
CA ALA A 129 0.85 -10.58 -11.26
C ALA A 129 0.94 -12.10 -11.37
N THR A 130 2.14 -12.62 -11.66
CA THR A 130 2.44 -14.06 -11.72
C THR A 130 3.73 -14.33 -10.94
N GLN A 131 3.91 -15.56 -10.44
CA GLN A 131 5.14 -15.92 -9.72
C GLN A 131 6.39 -15.75 -10.61
N ALA A 132 6.30 -16.10 -11.90
CA ALA A 132 7.42 -15.95 -12.83
C ALA A 132 7.79 -14.47 -13.03
N ASN A 133 6.79 -13.59 -13.15
CA ASN A 133 7.03 -12.15 -13.27
C ASN A 133 7.67 -11.57 -12.00
N PHE A 134 7.27 -12.05 -10.83
CA PHE A 134 7.87 -11.65 -9.55
C PHE A 134 9.36 -12.00 -9.51
N ARG A 135 9.71 -13.24 -9.91
CA ARG A 135 11.10 -13.69 -9.98
C ARG A 135 11.94 -12.84 -10.94
N ILE A 136 11.45 -12.66 -12.17
CA ILE A 136 12.14 -11.88 -13.22
C ILE A 136 12.42 -10.46 -12.73
N MET A 137 11.43 -9.80 -12.12
CA MET A 137 11.61 -8.44 -11.63
C MET A 137 12.55 -8.39 -10.42
N ARG A 138 12.43 -9.33 -9.48
CA ARG A 138 13.28 -9.39 -8.28
C ARG A 138 14.75 -9.59 -8.65
N GLU A 139 15.05 -10.50 -9.57
CA GLU A 139 16.41 -10.72 -10.09
C GLU A 139 16.97 -9.45 -10.74
N ALA A 140 16.19 -8.78 -11.58
CA ALA A 140 16.62 -7.54 -12.22
C ALA A 140 16.87 -6.38 -11.23
N LEU A 141 16.07 -6.31 -10.17
CA LEU A 141 16.21 -5.30 -9.10
C LEU A 141 17.37 -5.60 -8.16
N ASP A 142 17.68 -6.87 -7.89
CA ASP A 142 18.87 -7.26 -7.14
C ASP A 142 20.14 -6.88 -7.91
N GLU A 143 20.21 -7.19 -9.22
CA GLU A 143 21.36 -6.85 -10.06
C GLU A 143 21.63 -5.34 -10.10
N VAL A 144 20.58 -4.53 -10.37
CA VAL A 144 20.75 -3.07 -10.42
C VAL A 144 21.02 -2.49 -9.03
N GLY A 145 20.42 -3.08 -7.98
CA GLY A 145 20.62 -2.65 -6.59
C GLY A 145 22.05 -2.85 -6.12
N GLU A 146 22.66 -4.00 -6.45
CA GLU A 146 24.09 -4.24 -6.22
C GLU A 146 24.96 -3.26 -7.02
N ALA A 147 24.63 -3.01 -8.29
CA ALA A 147 25.39 -2.09 -9.14
C ALA A 147 25.38 -0.63 -8.65
N ILE A 148 24.28 -0.18 -8.04
CA ILE A 148 24.17 1.20 -7.50
C ILE A 148 24.46 1.30 -6.00
N GLY A 149 24.66 0.17 -5.32
CA GLY A 149 24.88 0.13 -3.87
C GLY A 149 23.65 0.58 -3.06
N ARG A 150 22.44 0.14 -3.44
CA ARG A 150 21.19 0.42 -2.71
C ARG A 150 20.19 -0.71 -2.93
N TYR A 151 19.58 -1.21 -1.86
CA TYR A 151 18.53 -2.22 -2.00
C TYR A 151 17.25 -1.59 -2.56
N ILE A 152 16.75 -2.12 -3.68
CA ILE A 152 15.49 -1.67 -4.29
C ILE A 152 14.36 -2.61 -3.88
N ARG A 153 13.31 -2.03 -3.29
CA ARG A 153 12.11 -2.75 -2.90
C ARG A 153 11.21 -3.01 -4.11
N LEU A 154 10.70 -4.22 -4.20
CA LEU A 154 9.70 -4.62 -5.18
C LEU A 154 8.30 -4.58 -4.56
N CYS A 155 7.37 -3.95 -5.27
CA CYS A 155 5.98 -3.86 -4.90
C CYS A 155 5.02 -4.49 -5.93
N ASN A 156 3.99 -5.18 -5.44
CA ASN A 156 2.86 -5.65 -6.25
C ASN A 156 1.55 -5.65 -5.45
N TYR A 157 0.48 -6.24 -5.98
CA TYR A 157 -0.89 -6.13 -5.49
C TYR A 157 -1.44 -7.50 -5.06
N CYS A 158 -1.82 -7.66 -3.78
CA CYS A 158 -2.53 -8.86 -3.29
C CYS A 158 -4.04 -8.78 -3.49
N SER A 159 -4.67 -7.63 -3.22
CA SER A 159 -6.13 -7.51 -3.04
C SER A 159 -6.95 -8.11 -4.21
N GLY A 160 -7.89 -9.02 -3.95
CA GLY A 160 -8.69 -9.72 -4.96
C GLY A 160 -9.08 -11.13 -4.48
N LEU A 161 -9.66 -11.94 -5.38
CA LEU A 161 -10.07 -13.32 -5.05
C LEU A 161 -8.88 -14.22 -4.69
N CYS A 162 -7.71 -14.02 -5.32
CA CYS A 162 -6.50 -14.81 -5.03
C CYS A 162 -5.53 -14.13 -4.06
N MET A 163 -6.04 -13.42 -3.06
CA MET A 163 -5.21 -12.67 -2.09
C MET A 163 -4.15 -13.54 -1.40
N PRO A 164 -4.50 -14.71 -0.83
CA PRO A 164 -3.54 -15.58 -0.17
C PRO A 164 -2.51 -16.19 -1.12
N GLU A 165 -2.92 -16.62 -2.32
CA GLU A 165 -2.03 -17.21 -3.31
C GLU A 165 -1.00 -16.18 -3.78
N ILE A 166 -1.43 -14.94 -4.04
CA ILE A 166 -0.53 -13.85 -4.42
C ILE A 166 0.44 -13.50 -3.29
N ALA A 167 -0.02 -13.47 -2.03
CA ALA A 167 0.86 -13.27 -0.88
C ALA A 167 1.87 -14.42 -0.71
N ALA A 168 1.45 -15.67 -0.90
CA ALA A 168 2.34 -16.83 -0.84
C ALA A 168 3.43 -16.77 -1.93
N MET A 169 3.06 -16.50 -3.18
CA MET A 169 4.02 -16.29 -4.27
C MET A 169 4.95 -15.11 -3.98
N GLY A 170 4.41 -14.00 -3.45
CA GLY A 170 5.20 -12.83 -3.07
C GLY A 170 6.24 -13.15 -2.00
N ALA A 171 5.87 -13.93 -0.99
CA ALA A 171 6.77 -14.38 0.07
C ALA A 171 7.86 -15.35 -0.45
N LEU A 172 7.49 -16.25 -1.37
CA LEU A 172 8.42 -17.20 -2.00
C LEU A 172 9.41 -16.53 -2.96
N GLU A 173 9.01 -15.46 -3.64
CA GLU A 173 9.87 -14.70 -4.57
C GLU A 173 10.45 -13.42 -3.95
N ARG A 174 10.33 -13.24 -2.62
CA ARG A 174 10.90 -12.12 -1.86
C ARG A 174 10.46 -10.74 -2.38
N LEU A 175 9.16 -10.52 -2.46
CA LEU A 175 8.61 -9.17 -2.54
C LEU A 175 8.82 -8.44 -1.22
N ASP A 176 8.76 -7.11 -1.26
CA ASP A 176 9.08 -6.25 -0.11
C ASP A 176 7.87 -5.47 0.38
N VAL A 177 7.00 -5.09 -0.57
CA VAL A 177 5.81 -4.29 -0.30
C VAL A 177 4.64 -4.85 -1.10
N MET A 178 3.45 -4.99 -0.51
CA MET A 178 2.27 -5.47 -1.26
C MET A 178 1.00 -4.72 -0.90
N LEU A 179 0.20 -4.33 -1.90
CA LEU A 179 -1.11 -3.73 -1.63
C LEU A 179 -2.05 -4.80 -1.09
N ASN A 180 -2.47 -4.64 0.18
CA ASN A 180 -3.29 -5.59 0.91
C ASN A 180 -4.21 -4.81 1.85
N ASP A 181 -5.39 -4.48 1.33
CA ASP A 181 -6.42 -3.69 2.01
C ASP A 181 -7.62 -4.58 2.34
N ALA A 182 -8.20 -4.41 3.54
CA ALA A 182 -9.28 -5.26 4.04
C ALA A 182 -10.60 -5.06 3.30
N LEU A 183 -10.85 -3.84 2.81
CA LEU A 183 -12.15 -3.41 2.31
C LEU A 183 -12.15 -3.14 0.80
N TYR A 184 -10.97 -3.03 0.17
CA TYR A 184 -10.86 -2.77 -1.27
C TYR A 184 -11.72 -3.72 -2.13
N GLY A 185 -11.62 -5.03 -1.88
CA GLY A 185 -12.33 -6.04 -2.64
C GLY A 185 -13.85 -5.88 -2.54
N ILE A 186 -14.34 -5.51 -1.35
CA ILE A 186 -15.76 -5.33 -1.05
C ILE A 186 -16.28 -4.08 -1.74
N LEU A 187 -15.62 -2.94 -1.52
CA LEU A 187 -16.17 -1.63 -1.88
C LEU A 187 -15.96 -1.28 -3.36
N PHE A 188 -14.85 -1.71 -3.97
CA PHE A 188 -14.47 -1.28 -5.32
C PHE A 188 -14.46 -2.41 -6.35
N ARG A 189 -14.64 -3.66 -5.91
CA ARG A 189 -14.66 -4.84 -6.80
C ARG A 189 -15.86 -5.75 -6.61
N ASP A 190 -16.78 -5.39 -5.71
CA ASP A 190 -18.01 -6.16 -5.42
C ASP A 190 -17.72 -7.64 -5.10
N ILE A 191 -16.59 -7.90 -4.43
CA ILE A 191 -16.24 -9.22 -3.92
C ILE A 191 -16.97 -9.41 -2.59
N ASN A 192 -17.54 -10.60 -2.39
CA ASN A 192 -18.25 -10.94 -1.16
C ASN A 192 -17.43 -10.62 0.10
N MET A 193 -18.06 -9.98 1.08
CA MET A 193 -17.40 -9.54 2.31
C MET A 193 -16.85 -10.67 3.18
N GLN A 194 -17.54 -11.80 3.26
CA GLN A 194 -17.09 -12.93 4.09
C GLN A 194 -15.83 -13.54 3.46
N ARG A 195 -15.86 -13.77 2.14
CA ARG A 195 -14.69 -14.21 1.36
C ARG A 195 -13.50 -13.26 1.56
N THR A 196 -13.72 -11.96 1.33
CA THR A 196 -12.65 -10.95 1.42
C THR A 196 -12.01 -10.92 2.81
N LEU A 197 -12.82 -10.95 3.88
CA LEU A 197 -12.31 -10.88 5.26
C LEU A 197 -11.56 -12.14 5.69
N ILE A 198 -11.88 -13.32 5.13
CA ILE A 198 -11.12 -14.56 5.34
C ILE A 198 -9.78 -14.48 4.60
N ASP A 199 -9.82 -14.08 3.33
CA ASP A 199 -8.64 -14.02 2.47
C ASP A 199 -7.60 -12.99 2.93
N GLN A 200 -8.05 -11.80 3.33
CA GLN A 200 -7.16 -10.76 3.84
C GLN A 200 -6.44 -11.22 5.12
N TYR A 201 -7.13 -11.99 5.98
CA TYR A 201 -6.55 -12.43 7.25
C TYR A 201 -5.37 -13.37 6.99
N PHE A 202 -5.58 -14.40 6.17
CA PHE A 202 -4.52 -15.36 5.87
C PHE A 202 -3.38 -14.76 5.02
N SER A 203 -3.72 -13.90 4.04
CA SER A 203 -2.69 -13.21 3.25
C SER A 203 -1.83 -12.26 4.10
N ARG A 204 -2.40 -11.61 5.13
CA ARG A 204 -1.64 -10.77 6.07
C ARG A 204 -0.78 -11.57 7.03
N MET A 205 -1.21 -12.75 7.47
CA MET A 205 -0.35 -13.66 8.23
C MET A 205 0.91 -14.02 7.44
N LEU A 206 0.74 -14.35 6.14
CA LEU A 206 1.86 -14.64 5.24
C LEU A 206 2.78 -13.42 5.07
N ASN A 207 2.22 -12.23 4.81
CA ASN A 207 3.00 -11.00 4.67
C ASN A 207 3.76 -10.63 5.95
N SER A 208 3.13 -10.80 7.13
CA SER A 208 3.77 -10.58 8.42
C SER A 208 4.98 -11.50 8.59
N TYR A 209 4.78 -12.81 8.42
CA TYR A 209 5.85 -13.80 8.55
C TYR A 209 7.00 -13.53 7.57
N ALA A 210 6.66 -13.21 6.32
CA ALA A 210 7.60 -12.87 5.26
C ALA A 210 8.33 -11.55 5.47
N GLY A 211 7.92 -10.70 6.43
CA GLY A 211 8.50 -9.38 6.66
C GLY A 211 8.16 -8.36 5.57
N ILE A 212 7.04 -8.54 4.87
CA ILE A 212 6.53 -7.67 3.80
C ILE A 212 5.77 -6.50 4.41
N VAL A 213 6.01 -5.29 3.92
CA VAL A 213 5.21 -4.10 4.28
C VAL A 213 3.92 -4.13 3.47
N ILE A 214 2.76 -4.06 4.10
CA ILE A 214 1.50 -3.91 3.37
C ILE A 214 1.27 -2.45 3.02
N ASN A 215 0.64 -2.18 1.88
CA ASN A 215 0.07 -0.87 1.55
C ASN A 215 -1.45 -0.97 1.54
N THR A 216 -2.14 -0.04 2.17
CA THR A 216 -3.62 0.06 2.13
C THR A 216 -4.07 1.03 1.03
N GLY A 217 -5.37 1.03 0.73
CA GLY A 217 -5.95 1.60 -0.49
C GLY A 217 -6.85 2.82 -0.27
N GLU A 218 -6.55 3.67 0.70
CA GLU A 218 -7.42 4.79 1.08
C GLU A 218 -7.57 5.88 0.00
N ASP A 219 -6.65 5.94 -0.98
CA ASP A 219 -6.77 6.78 -2.18
C ASP A 219 -8.08 6.54 -2.94
N ASN A 220 -8.59 5.32 -2.95
CA ASN A 220 -9.83 4.97 -3.64
C ASN A 220 -11.05 5.69 -3.06
N TYR A 221 -11.02 6.11 -1.79
CA TYR A 221 -12.10 6.90 -1.17
C TYR A 221 -12.07 8.37 -1.62
N LEU A 222 -10.89 8.90 -1.93
CA LEU A 222 -10.68 10.34 -2.21
C LEU A 222 -10.80 10.67 -3.70
N THR A 223 -10.48 9.72 -4.56
CA THR A 223 -10.53 9.91 -6.03
C THR A 223 -11.96 10.06 -6.58
N THR A 224 -12.97 9.57 -5.85
CA THR A 224 -14.38 9.63 -6.28
C THR A 224 -15.24 10.59 -5.45
N ALA A 225 -14.95 10.75 -4.16
CA ALA A 225 -15.68 11.65 -3.27
C ALA A 225 -15.03 13.03 -3.19
N ASP A 226 -15.68 13.97 -2.48
CA ASP A 226 -15.03 15.19 -2.03
C ASP A 226 -13.99 14.85 -0.95
N ALA A 227 -12.72 15.24 -1.16
CA ALA A 227 -11.62 14.85 -0.28
C ALA A 227 -11.69 15.52 1.11
N VAL A 228 -12.31 16.70 1.22
CA VAL A 228 -12.48 17.40 2.50
C VAL A 228 -13.52 16.67 3.34
N GLU A 229 -14.67 16.35 2.75
CA GLU A 229 -15.75 15.63 3.44
C GLU A 229 -15.37 14.18 3.76
N ALA A 230 -14.64 13.50 2.86
CA ALA A 230 -14.29 12.09 3.02
C ALA A 230 -13.08 11.83 3.94
N ALA A 231 -12.42 12.86 4.48
CA ALA A 231 -11.22 12.71 5.31
C ALA A 231 -11.43 11.80 6.54
N HIS A 232 -12.61 11.88 7.17
CA HIS A 232 -12.94 11.00 8.29
C HIS A 232 -13.09 9.53 7.89
N THR A 233 -13.53 9.27 6.65
CA THR A 233 -13.67 7.91 6.09
C THR A 233 -12.30 7.28 5.88
N VAL A 234 -11.33 8.06 5.39
CA VAL A 234 -9.93 7.64 5.26
C VAL A 234 -9.37 7.25 6.63
N LEU A 235 -9.50 8.12 7.63
CA LEU A 235 -8.97 7.83 8.97
C LEU A 235 -9.65 6.61 9.62
N ALA A 236 -10.96 6.46 9.45
CA ALA A 236 -11.67 5.28 9.92
C ALA A 236 -11.17 4.00 9.22
N SER A 237 -10.93 4.06 7.91
CA SER A 237 -10.38 2.93 7.15
C SER A 237 -8.98 2.54 7.62
N GLN A 238 -8.12 3.53 7.90
CA GLN A 238 -6.78 3.30 8.44
C GLN A 238 -6.84 2.55 9.78
N PHE A 239 -7.71 2.97 10.72
CA PHE A 239 -7.91 2.24 11.98
C PHE A 239 -8.42 0.81 11.76
N ILE A 240 -9.38 0.61 10.86
CA ILE A 240 -9.91 -0.73 10.57
C ILE A 240 -8.79 -1.63 10.03
N ASN A 241 -8.01 -1.13 9.07
CA ASN A 241 -6.90 -1.86 8.49
C ASN A 241 -5.79 -2.16 9.53
N GLU A 242 -5.45 -1.19 10.38
CA GLU A 242 -4.50 -1.37 11.48
C GLU A 242 -4.93 -2.51 12.40
N GLN A 243 -6.19 -2.49 12.88
CA GLN A 243 -6.66 -3.50 13.83
C GLN A 243 -6.73 -4.90 13.19
N PHE A 244 -7.14 -5.03 11.93
CA PHE A 244 -7.08 -6.31 11.22
C PHE A 244 -5.65 -6.79 10.98
N ALA A 245 -4.72 -5.88 10.69
CA ALA A 245 -3.30 -6.21 10.53
C ALA A 245 -2.70 -6.72 11.85
N LEU A 246 -2.99 -6.06 12.98
CA LEU A 246 -2.58 -6.51 14.31
C LEU A 246 -3.12 -7.91 14.64
N LEU A 247 -4.42 -8.16 14.37
CA LEU A 247 -5.04 -9.48 14.58
C LEU A 247 -4.39 -10.58 13.72
N SER A 248 -3.87 -10.22 12.54
CA SER A 248 -3.16 -11.14 11.64
C SER A 248 -1.67 -11.28 11.99
N GLY A 249 -1.22 -10.67 13.10
CA GLY A 249 0.15 -10.73 13.59
C GLY A 249 1.13 -9.79 12.87
N LEU A 250 0.64 -8.82 12.09
CA LEU A 250 1.47 -7.86 11.37
C LEU A 250 1.83 -6.70 12.32
N PRO A 251 3.13 -6.37 12.51
CA PRO A 251 3.53 -5.29 13.41
C PRO A 251 3.33 -3.91 12.75
N PRO A 252 3.20 -2.82 13.52
CA PRO A 252 3.00 -1.46 12.99
C PRO A 252 4.02 -1.04 11.93
N GLN A 253 5.29 -1.44 12.08
CA GLN A 253 6.37 -1.11 11.15
C GLN A 253 6.21 -1.76 9.76
N GLN A 254 5.30 -2.73 9.63
CA GLN A 254 4.93 -3.35 8.35
C GLN A 254 3.60 -2.79 7.80
N MET A 255 2.97 -1.82 8.46
CA MET A 255 1.69 -1.23 8.05
C MET A 255 1.91 0.07 7.29
N GLY A 256 2.09 0.00 5.97
CA GLY A 256 2.12 1.16 5.08
C GLY A 256 0.72 1.74 4.85
N LEU A 257 0.12 2.31 5.90
CA LEU A 257 -1.22 2.90 5.84
C LEU A 257 -1.24 4.07 4.83
N GLY A 258 -2.25 4.10 3.97
CA GLY A 258 -2.37 5.01 2.85
C GLY A 258 -3.14 6.29 3.18
N HIS A 259 -2.77 7.39 2.53
CA HIS A 259 -3.55 8.62 2.39
C HIS A 259 -3.02 9.41 1.17
N ALA A 260 -3.75 10.43 0.71
CA ALA A 260 -3.43 11.12 -0.54
C ALA A 260 -3.64 12.64 -0.46
N PHE A 261 -2.96 13.37 -1.34
CA PHE A 261 -3.16 14.81 -1.58
C PHE A 261 -4.18 14.99 -2.71
N GLU A 262 -5.47 15.08 -2.40
CA GLU A 262 -6.55 15.00 -3.41
C GLU A 262 -7.62 16.11 -3.26
N MET A 263 -7.41 17.09 -2.37
CA MET A 263 -8.29 18.26 -2.31
C MET A 263 -8.21 19.11 -3.57
N ASP A 264 -9.30 19.83 -3.88
CA ASP A 264 -9.33 20.75 -5.00
C ASP A 264 -8.21 21.80 -4.86
N PRO A 265 -7.30 21.93 -5.83
CA PRO A 265 -6.21 22.91 -5.78
C PRO A 265 -6.68 24.37 -5.74
N MET A 266 -7.94 24.65 -6.05
CA MET A 266 -8.54 25.99 -5.98
C MET A 266 -9.21 26.27 -4.63
N LEU A 267 -9.26 25.29 -3.73
CA LEU A 267 -9.82 25.46 -2.39
C LEU A 267 -8.98 26.47 -1.60
N GLU A 268 -9.64 27.51 -1.07
CA GLU A 268 -9.01 28.44 -0.14
C GLU A 268 -8.48 27.67 1.08
N ASP A 269 -7.22 27.92 1.45
CA ASP A 269 -6.49 27.19 2.49
C ASP A 269 -6.36 25.65 2.28
N GLY A 270 -6.63 25.13 1.07
CA GLY A 270 -6.58 23.70 0.77
C GLY A 270 -5.25 23.04 1.14
N PHE A 271 -4.12 23.70 0.86
CA PHE A 271 -2.80 23.22 1.25
C PHE A 271 -2.64 23.07 2.78
N LEU A 272 -3.26 23.96 3.57
CA LEU A 272 -3.19 23.89 5.03
C LEU A 272 -4.01 22.71 5.57
N PHE A 273 -5.15 22.41 4.95
CA PHE A 273 -5.94 21.23 5.30
C PHE A 273 -5.21 19.93 4.96
N GLU A 274 -4.58 19.85 3.78
CA GLU A 274 -3.74 18.73 3.37
C GLU A 274 -2.59 18.50 4.36
N LEU A 275 -1.87 19.58 4.72
CA LEU A 275 -0.80 19.52 5.71
C LEU A 275 -1.31 19.05 7.08
N ALA A 276 -2.46 19.56 7.52
CA ALA A 276 -3.04 19.20 8.81
C ALA A 276 -3.45 17.72 8.87
N GLN A 277 -4.06 17.20 7.80
CA GLN A 277 -4.44 15.78 7.71
C GLN A 277 -3.22 14.87 7.65
N ALA A 278 -2.24 15.22 6.83
CA ALA A 278 -1.00 14.44 6.74
C ALA A 278 -0.24 14.40 8.08
N GLN A 279 -0.24 15.51 8.81
CA GLN A 279 0.35 15.60 10.15
C GLN A 279 -0.44 14.80 11.19
N LEU A 280 -1.78 14.81 11.11
CA LEU A 280 -2.66 14.02 11.96
C LEU A 280 -2.39 12.52 11.80
N VAL A 281 -2.38 12.01 10.57
CA VAL A 281 -2.10 10.59 10.27
C VAL A 281 -0.73 10.19 10.83
N ARG A 282 0.29 11.03 10.64
CA ARG A 282 1.64 10.77 11.19
C ARG A 282 1.65 10.67 12.71
N GLN A 283 0.85 11.48 13.41
CA GLN A 283 0.77 11.50 14.87
C GLN A 283 -0.03 10.33 15.45
N ILE A 284 -1.10 9.93 14.76
CA ILE A 284 -1.93 8.80 15.18
C ILE A 284 -1.17 7.48 15.04
N PHE A 285 -0.42 7.32 13.95
CA PHE A 285 0.29 6.08 13.64
C PHE A 285 1.81 6.31 13.61
N PRO A 286 2.48 6.56 14.75
CA PRO A 286 3.88 7.02 14.78
C PRO A 286 4.91 5.98 14.31
N ASP A 287 4.59 4.69 14.39
CA ASP A 287 5.51 3.60 14.03
C ASP A 287 5.29 3.05 12.62
N ALA A 288 4.18 3.42 11.98
CA ALA A 288 3.81 2.95 10.66
C ALA A 288 4.61 3.66 9.55
N PRO A 289 5.12 2.95 8.52
CA PRO A 289 5.73 3.57 7.35
C PRO A 289 4.66 4.15 6.40
N ILE A 290 3.98 5.22 6.84
CA ILE A 290 2.84 5.83 6.13
C ILE A 290 3.15 6.07 4.65
N LYS A 291 2.24 5.62 3.79
CA LYS A 291 2.29 5.81 2.34
C LYS A 291 1.46 7.02 1.96
N TYR A 292 2.13 8.05 1.44
CA TYR A 292 1.48 9.26 0.94
C TYR A 292 1.46 9.28 -0.60
N MET A 293 0.27 9.54 -1.15
CA MET A 293 -0.02 9.42 -2.58
C MET A 293 -0.32 10.78 -3.22
N PRO A 294 0.08 10.98 -4.48
CA PRO A 294 0.02 12.27 -5.17
C PRO A 294 -1.41 12.60 -5.60
N PRO A 295 -1.67 13.85 -6.02
CA PRO A 295 -2.93 14.23 -6.65
C PRO A 295 -3.11 13.52 -7.98
N THR A 296 -4.33 13.05 -8.24
CA THR A 296 -4.70 12.45 -9.52
C THR A 296 -6.01 13.05 -10.04
N LYS A 297 -7.02 13.25 -9.19
CA LYS A 297 -8.36 13.69 -9.59
C LYS A 297 -8.38 15.06 -10.25
N HIS A 298 -7.57 15.98 -9.72
CA HIS A 298 -7.50 17.37 -10.18
C HIS A 298 -6.28 17.65 -11.08
N MET A 299 -5.56 16.61 -11.49
CA MET A 299 -4.52 16.72 -12.50
C MET A 299 -5.17 16.92 -13.87
N THR A 300 -4.54 17.74 -14.71
CA THR A 300 -5.06 18.09 -16.04
C THR A 300 -3.94 18.01 -17.07
N GLY A 301 -4.24 18.25 -18.35
CA GLY A 301 -3.20 18.33 -19.38
C GLY A 301 -2.23 19.52 -19.25
N ASN A 302 -2.41 20.41 -18.27
CA ASN A 302 -1.44 21.46 -17.97
C ASN A 302 -0.30 20.93 -17.10
N ILE A 303 0.74 20.41 -17.75
CA ILE A 303 1.92 19.83 -17.10
C ILE A 303 2.63 20.81 -16.16
N PHE A 304 2.60 22.12 -16.44
CA PHE A 304 3.24 23.13 -15.58
C PHE A 304 2.50 23.28 -14.25
N ARG A 305 1.17 23.30 -14.30
CA ARG A 305 0.34 23.33 -13.10
C ARG A 305 0.47 22.03 -12.32
N GLY A 306 0.40 20.89 -13.01
CA GLY A 306 0.59 19.57 -12.39
C GLY A 306 1.92 19.47 -11.66
N HIS A 307 3.00 19.95 -12.27
CA HIS A 307 4.31 19.95 -11.63
C HIS A 307 4.38 20.80 -10.35
N VAL A 308 3.67 21.94 -10.30
CA VAL A 308 3.58 22.76 -9.09
C VAL A 308 2.74 22.06 -8.01
N GLN A 309 1.64 21.39 -8.38
CA GLN A 309 0.83 20.60 -7.44
C GLN A 309 1.66 19.45 -6.84
N ASP A 310 2.42 18.73 -7.66
CA ASP A 310 3.36 17.70 -7.20
C ASP A 310 4.41 18.26 -6.24
N ALA A 311 4.89 19.49 -6.47
CA ALA A 311 5.84 20.15 -5.58
C ALA A 311 5.22 20.46 -4.20
N LEU A 312 3.95 20.89 -4.15
CA LEU A 312 3.23 21.11 -2.89
C LEU A 312 3.00 19.78 -2.14
N PHE A 313 2.61 18.72 -2.87
CA PHE A 313 2.50 17.36 -2.34
C PHE A 313 3.83 16.88 -1.73
N ASN A 314 4.95 17.07 -2.44
CA ASN A 314 6.29 16.72 -1.94
C ASN A 314 6.67 17.51 -0.68
N LEU A 315 6.30 18.80 -0.63
CA LEU A 315 6.53 19.63 0.54
C LEU A 315 5.79 19.09 1.77
N VAL A 316 4.51 18.73 1.65
CA VAL A 316 3.75 18.09 2.73
C VAL A 316 4.43 16.80 3.18
N GLY A 317 4.79 15.94 2.22
CA GLY A 317 5.48 14.67 2.49
C GLY A 317 6.72 14.83 3.37
N ILE A 318 7.55 15.83 3.08
CA ILE A 318 8.76 16.15 3.86
C ILE A 318 8.40 16.80 5.21
N MET A 319 7.50 17.78 5.22
CA MET A 319 7.12 18.53 6.44
C MET A 319 6.56 17.62 7.52
N THR A 320 5.78 16.61 7.15
CA THR A 320 5.14 15.69 8.09
C THR A 320 5.88 14.35 8.22
N ARG A 321 7.06 14.18 7.58
CA ARG A 321 7.89 12.96 7.65
C ARG A 321 7.12 11.68 7.25
N GLN A 322 6.54 11.70 6.06
CA GLN A 322 5.93 10.50 5.46
C GLN A 322 6.99 9.39 5.26
N GLY A 323 6.57 8.12 5.34
CA GLY A 323 7.49 6.98 5.23
C GLY A 323 7.79 6.60 3.80
N ILE A 324 6.72 6.44 3.00
CA ILE A 324 6.75 6.07 1.59
C ILE A 324 6.07 7.20 0.80
N GLN A 325 6.76 7.76 -0.18
CA GLN A 325 6.22 8.80 -1.05
C GLN A 325 6.02 8.23 -2.46
N LEU A 326 4.77 8.05 -2.87
CA LEU A 326 4.44 7.71 -4.25
C LEU A 326 4.60 8.97 -5.10
N LEU A 327 5.56 8.97 -6.01
CA LEU A 327 5.86 10.18 -6.78
C LEU A 327 4.74 10.48 -7.77
N GLY A 328 4.20 11.69 -7.68
CA GLY A 328 3.31 12.27 -8.68
C GLY A 328 4.03 12.55 -9.99
N MET A 329 3.24 12.57 -11.06
CA MET A 329 3.74 12.75 -12.42
C MET A 329 3.00 13.94 -13.02
N MET A 330 3.73 14.91 -13.56
CA MET A 330 3.13 16.06 -14.25
C MET A 330 2.24 15.65 -15.44
N THR A 331 2.40 14.43 -15.93
CA THR A 331 1.65 13.81 -17.03
C THR A 331 0.56 12.84 -16.56
N GLU A 332 0.23 12.82 -15.27
CA GLU A 332 -0.69 11.83 -14.66
C GLU A 332 -2.01 11.69 -15.44
N ALA A 333 -2.62 12.81 -15.83
CA ALA A 333 -3.89 12.85 -16.55
C ALA A 333 -3.77 12.62 -18.08
N LEU A 334 -2.58 12.27 -18.59
CA LEU A 334 -2.32 12.17 -20.03
C LEU A 334 -2.01 10.74 -20.47
N HIS A 335 -1.04 10.09 -19.82
CA HIS A 335 -0.57 8.77 -20.19
C HIS A 335 0.29 8.16 -19.09
N THR A 336 0.53 6.85 -19.17
CA THR A 336 1.53 6.19 -18.33
C THR A 336 2.90 6.91 -18.48
N PRO A 337 3.60 7.21 -17.38
CA PRO A 337 4.80 8.04 -17.44
C PRO A 337 5.90 7.42 -18.29
N PHE A 338 6.44 8.21 -19.23
CA PHE A 338 7.62 7.84 -20.00
C PHE A 338 8.88 7.92 -19.12
N ILE A 339 10.02 7.48 -19.66
CA ILE A 339 11.30 7.51 -18.94
C ILE A 339 11.67 8.95 -18.53
N GLN A 340 11.43 9.94 -19.38
CA GLN A 340 11.70 11.34 -19.09
C GLN A 340 10.82 11.91 -17.97
N ASP A 341 9.55 11.48 -17.89
CA ASP A 341 8.60 11.96 -16.88
C ASP A 341 8.99 11.46 -15.50
N ARG A 342 9.63 10.28 -15.42
CA ARG A 342 10.14 9.70 -14.17
C ARG A 342 11.46 10.32 -13.73
N ALA A 343 12.28 10.78 -14.67
CA ALA A 343 13.62 11.30 -14.40
C ALA A 343 13.60 12.64 -13.64
N TRP A 344 12.53 13.42 -13.79
CA TRP A 344 12.43 14.75 -13.20
C TRP A 344 12.00 14.72 -11.72
N PRO A 345 10.94 14.00 -11.32
CA PRO A 345 10.50 13.92 -9.92
C PRO A 345 11.44 13.10 -9.02
N SER A 346 12.18 12.15 -9.59
CA SER A 346 13.08 11.26 -8.85
C SER A 346 14.41 11.91 -8.44
N ARG A 347 14.73 13.10 -8.97
CA ARG A 347 15.92 13.85 -8.57
C ARG A 347 15.77 14.37 -7.15
N ARG A 348 16.38 13.67 -6.20
CA ARG A 348 16.62 14.22 -4.86
C ARG A 348 17.44 15.51 -5.01
N PRO A 349 17.07 16.63 -4.36
CA PRO A 349 17.91 17.81 -4.35
C PRO A 349 19.29 17.42 -3.83
N SER A 350 20.34 17.73 -4.59
CA SER A 350 21.70 17.48 -4.14
C SER A 350 21.90 18.14 -2.77
N THR A 351 22.71 17.54 -1.91
CA THR A 351 23.05 18.05 -0.56
C THR A 351 23.66 19.47 -0.55
N SER A 352 23.86 20.07 -1.72
CA SER A 352 24.27 21.47 -1.92
C SER A 352 23.11 22.48 -2.03
N SER A 353 21.85 22.02 -2.00
CA SER A 353 20.65 22.87 -2.02
C SER A 353 20.19 23.17 -0.59
N PRO A 354 19.98 24.42 -0.19
CA PRO A 354 19.56 24.73 1.18
C PRO A 354 18.19 24.12 1.46
N THR A 355 18.12 23.28 2.49
CA THR A 355 16.86 22.77 3.05
C THR A 355 15.99 23.94 3.56
N PRO A 356 14.65 23.78 3.59
CA PRO A 356 13.75 24.78 4.19
C PRO A 356 14.02 25.07 5.67
N ALA A 357 14.87 24.28 6.33
CA ALA A 357 15.34 24.52 7.69
C ALA A 357 16.21 25.79 7.84
N THR A 358 16.63 26.42 6.74
CA THR A 358 17.58 27.56 6.75
C THR A 358 17.04 28.85 6.14
N TRP A 359 15.72 29.06 6.14
CA TRP A 359 15.19 30.40 5.85
C TRP A 359 15.60 31.36 6.98
N PRO A 360 16.33 32.45 6.69
CA PRO A 360 16.66 33.44 7.70
C PRO A 360 15.36 34.06 8.22
N THR A 361 15.10 33.95 9.52
CA THR A 361 14.11 34.74 10.23
C THR A 361 14.54 36.22 10.24
N ARG A 362 14.37 36.89 9.09
CA ARG A 362 14.46 38.35 8.96
C ARG A 362 13.33 38.87 8.09
N PHE A 363 12.11 38.74 8.58
CA PHE A 363 11.11 39.76 8.30
C PHE A 363 11.39 40.94 9.24
N GLY A 364 12.15 41.90 8.72
CA GLY A 364 12.29 43.20 9.35
C GLY A 364 10.92 43.87 9.44
N SER A 365 10.54 44.26 10.65
CA SER A 365 9.35 45.05 10.89
C SER A 365 9.50 46.42 10.24
N SER A 366 8.88 46.61 9.08
CA SER A 366 8.63 47.94 8.53
C SER A 366 7.63 48.64 9.45
N ARG A 367 8.11 49.68 10.15
CA ARG A 367 7.31 50.61 10.94
C ARG A 367 6.17 51.17 10.08
N ALA A 368 4.93 50.99 10.51
CA ALA A 368 3.79 51.76 10.07
C ALA A 368 3.07 52.35 11.29
N GLY A 369 3.04 53.68 11.35
CA GLY A 369 1.94 54.52 11.82
C GLY A 369 1.30 54.22 13.18
N SER A 370 1.62 55.07 14.15
CA SER A 370 0.88 55.28 15.38
C SER A 370 -0.61 55.59 15.18
N SER A 371 -1.49 54.92 15.91
CA SER A 371 -2.73 55.53 16.41
C SER A 371 -3.16 54.88 17.73
N SER A 372 -3.36 55.74 18.72
CA SER A 372 -3.62 55.52 20.14
C SER A 372 -4.94 54.82 20.48
N GLY A 373 -4.91 53.88 21.44
CA GLY A 373 -6.08 53.34 22.13
C GLY A 373 -5.68 52.63 23.44
N GLY A 374 -6.18 53.11 24.59
CA GLY A 374 -5.67 52.84 25.95
C GLY A 374 -5.76 51.39 26.48
N PRO A 375 -5.15 51.11 27.65
CA PRO A 375 -4.82 49.77 28.12
C PRO A 375 -5.99 49.10 28.86
N ARG A 376 -6.28 47.83 28.54
CA ARG A 376 -7.07 46.95 29.42
C ARG A 376 -6.17 45.94 30.10
N ARG A 377 -6.33 45.89 31.42
CA ARG A 377 -5.48 45.22 32.41
C ARG A 377 -5.51 43.69 32.29
N CYS A 378 -4.34 43.09 32.47
CA CYS A 378 -4.18 41.71 32.90
C CYS A 378 -4.71 41.52 34.33
N CYS A 379 -5.51 40.49 34.56
CA CYS A 379 -5.65 39.84 35.86
C CYS A 379 -5.57 38.33 35.64
N ALA A 380 -4.72 37.68 36.43
CA ALA A 380 -4.44 36.26 36.41
C ALA A 380 -5.16 35.54 37.56
N ARG A 381 -5.51 34.26 37.32
CA ARG A 381 -5.54 33.10 38.25
C ARG A 381 -6.78 32.92 39.19
N PRO A 382 -6.99 31.73 39.80
CA PRO A 382 -7.68 30.57 39.20
C PRO A 382 -8.73 29.93 40.15
N SER A 383 -9.66 29.08 39.67
CA SER A 383 -10.30 28.11 40.57
C SER A 383 -10.91 26.90 39.87
N THR A 384 -10.55 25.76 40.46
CA THR A 384 -11.10 24.40 40.40
C THR A 384 -12.62 24.29 40.34
N CYS A 385 -13.12 23.36 39.52
CA CYS A 385 -14.27 22.53 39.92
C CYS A 385 -14.23 21.15 39.24
N TRP A 386 -13.62 20.19 39.93
CA TRP A 386 -13.91 18.76 39.78
C TRP A 386 -15.00 18.41 40.80
N LYS A 387 -16.16 17.89 40.36
CA LYS A 387 -16.85 16.72 40.95
C LYS A 387 -18.25 16.51 40.37
N ARG A 388 -18.45 15.24 40.00
CA ARG A 388 -19.66 14.40 40.13
C ARG A 388 -20.92 14.77 39.34
N CYS A 389 -21.24 13.91 38.38
CA CYS A 389 -22.46 13.11 38.45
C CYS A 389 -22.16 11.70 37.91
N GLY A 390 -22.37 10.70 38.74
CA GLY A 390 -22.44 9.29 38.37
C GLY A 390 -23.74 8.71 38.94
N ALA A 391 -24.40 7.90 38.11
CA ALA A 391 -25.52 6.95 38.34
C ALA A 391 -26.52 7.12 37.17
N SER A 392 -27.11 6.10 36.54
CA SER A 392 -27.00 4.64 36.61
C SER A 392 -27.77 4.07 35.41
N ALA A 393 -27.31 2.93 34.88
CA ALA A 393 -28.01 1.88 34.12
C ALA A 393 -29.37 2.17 33.44
N SER A 394 -29.42 2.01 32.12
CA SER A 394 -30.33 1.04 31.47
C SER A 394 -30.04 0.95 29.97
N SER A 395 -29.85 -0.28 29.51
CA SER A 395 -29.71 -0.69 28.11
C SER A 395 -31.04 -0.60 27.35
N PRO A 396 -31.08 -0.02 26.13
CA PRO A 396 -32.17 -0.31 25.20
C PRO A 396 -31.73 -1.41 24.22
N ARG A 397 -32.50 -2.50 24.22
CA ARG A 397 -32.53 -3.50 23.15
C ARG A 397 -32.91 -2.81 21.84
N TRP A 398 -32.11 -3.01 20.79
CA TRP A 398 -32.50 -2.65 19.44
C TRP A 398 -33.42 -3.75 18.88
N ASN A 399 -34.73 -3.47 18.93
CA ASN A 399 -35.73 -4.17 18.14
C ASN A 399 -35.65 -3.68 16.69
N GLY A 400 -35.74 -4.63 15.77
CA GLY A 400 -35.70 -4.38 14.33
C GLY A 400 -36.81 -3.44 13.88
N ALA A 401 -36.42 -2.48 13.05
CA ALA A 401 -37.30 -1.77 12.15
C ALA A 401 -36.61 -1.70 10.79
N CYS A 402 -37.17 -2.44 9.83
CA CYS A 402 -36.83 -2.34 8.42
C CYS A 402 -37.06 -0.90 7.94
N LEU A 403 -36.05 -0.31 7.31
CA LEU A 403 -36.18 0.92 6.52
C LEU A 403 -35.77 0.61 5.07
N PRO A 404 -36.37 1.30 4.09
CA PRO A 404 -36.61 0.76 2.76
C PRO A 404 -35.36 0.81 1.88
N THR A 405 -35.24 -0.22 1.03
CA THR A 405 -34.27 -0.31 -0.06
C THR A 405 -34.43 0.86 -1.03
N SER A 406 -33.54 1.84 -0.94
CA SER A 406 -33.28 2.77 -2.04
C SER A 406 -32.08 2.24 -2.83
N SER A 407 -32.35 1.84 -4.07
CA SER A 407 -31.36 1.37 -5.02
C SER A 407 -30.47 2.54 -5.45
N VAL A 408 -29.35 2.74 -4.77
CA VAL A 408 -28.25 3.56 -5.31
C VAL A 408 -27.50 2.69 -6.31
N ARG A 409 -27.82 2.84 -7.60
CA ARG A 409 -26.97 2.34 -8.68
C ARG A 409 -25.69 3.18 -8.65
N ALA A 410 -24.65 2.65 -8.02
CA ALA A 410 -23.29 3.13 -8.20
C ALA A 410 -22.89 2.86 -9.66
N THR A 411 -22.80 3.91 -10.45
CA THR A 411 -22.12 3.86 -11.75
C THR A 411 -20.63 3.77 -11.45
N ALA A 412 -20.05 2.58 -11.69
CA ALA A 412 -18.61 2.39 -11.67
C ALA A 412 -18.00 3.16 -12.86
N GLY A 413 -17.73 4.44 -12.65
CA GLY A 413 -16.90 5.25 -13.54
C GLY A 413 -15.44 4.89 -13.31
N ALA A 414 -14.93 3.97 -14.12
CA ALA A 414 -13.50 3.79 -14.26
C ALA A 414 -12.89 5.12 -14.70
N ALA A 415 -11.99 5.68 -13.90
CA ALA A 415 -11.13 6.79 -14.28
C ALA A 415 -10.06 6.31 -15.28
N TRP A 416 -10.48 5.72 -16.40
CA TRP A 416 -9.69 5.42 -17.61
C TRP A 416 -10.67 5.22 -18.76
N THR A 417 -11.14 6.32 -19.35
CA THR A 417 -11.75 6.33 -20.69
C THR A 417 -11.42 7.63 -21.41
N ALA A 418 -10.68 7.48 -22.52
CA ALA A 418 -10.33 8.42 -23.58
C ALA A 418 -9.31 9.52 -23.25
#